data_AF-A0A8S0R0E8-F1
#
_entry.id   AF-A0A8S0R0E8-F1
#
_cell.length_a   1.000
_cell.length_b   1.000
_cell.length_c   1.000
_cell.angle_alpha   90.00
_cell.angle_beta   90.00
_cell.angle_gamma   90.00
#
_symmetry.space_group_name_H-M   'P 1'
#
loop_
_entity.id
_entity.type
_entity.pdbx_description
1 polymer ?
#
loop_
_entity_poly.entity_id
_entity_poly.type
_entity_poly.pdbx_seq_one_letter_code
_entity_poly.pdbx_strand_id
1 'polypeptide(L)'
;MLDLPFNTVYQKLSWLVFGGETSTNPRFSVRKSINLLNTKCLAHISIPDGNPKAVHVIEGSYVQRCCAMYDENRRQVAEIKPKEAAVKGVAFGMDVFRLIVEPEFDMATAMAIVIILDQMFGSSTISRRGL
;
A
#
# COMPACT_ATOMS: atom_id res chain seq x y z
N MET A 1 -32.18 19.28 13.95
CA MET A 1 -31.13 19.71 13.00
C MET A 1 -30.12 18.57 12.97
N LEU A 2 -29.84 18.04 11.77
CA LEU A 2 -29.51 16.63 11.53
C LEU A 2 -28.17 16.16 12.12
N ASP A 3 -28.21 15.24 13.09
CA ASP A 3 -27.06 14.41 13.44
C ASP A 3 -27.11 13.12 12.60
N LEU A 4 -26.10 12.95 11.76
CA LEU A 4 -25.91 11.84 10.82
C LEU A 4 -25.63 10.52 11.57
N PRO A 5 -25.94 9.35 10.97
CA PRO A 5 -26.09 8.11 11.71
C PRO A 5 -24.74 7.51 12.17
N PHE A 6 -24.74 7.09 13.43
CA PHE A 6 -23.84 6.13 14.05
C PHE A 6 -23.80 4.81 13.25
N ASN A 7 -22.98 4.72 12.21
CA ASN A 7 -22.34 3.46 11.80
C ASN A 7 -21.31 3.71 10.68
N THR A 8 -20.05 3.86 11.06
CA THR A 8 -18.95 3.54 10.16
C THR A 8 -17.92 2.80 10.98
N VAL A 9 -17.77 1.52 10.68
CA VAL A 9 -16.68 0.66 11.13
C VAL A 9 -15.38 1.46 11.13
N TYR A 10 -14.71 1.60 12.27
CA TYR A 10 -13.40 2.24 12.35
C TYR A 10 -12.43 1.52 11.42
N GLN A 11 -12.20 2.05 10.23
CA GLN A 11 -11.21 1.52 9.32
C GLN A 11 -9.84 1.89 9.91
N LYS A 12 -8.98 0.90 10.21
CA LYS A 12 -7.60 1.19 10.65
C LYS A 12 -6.92 1.98 9.52
N LEU A 13 -6.45 3.18 9.83
CA LEU A 13 -5.86 4.10 8.86
C LEU A 13 -4.33 4.18 8.95
N SER A 14 -3.73 3.55 9.97
CA SER A 14 -2.30 3.58 10.20
C SER A 14 -1.77 2.22 10.67
N TRP A 15 -0.59 1.88 10.19
CA TRP A 15 0.16 0.67 10.50
C TRP A 15 1.53 1.06 11.04
N LEU A 16 2.01 0.31 12.03
CA LEU A 16 3.37 0.40 12.54
C LEU A 16 4.10 -0.88 12.14
N VAL A 17 5.32 -0.73 11.64
CA VAL A 17 6.17 -1.85 11.25
C VAL A 17 7.32 -1.95 12.22
N PHE A 18 7.51 -3.12 12.82
CA PHE A 18 8.54 -3.39 13.81
C PHE A 18 9.60 -4.35 13.24
N GLY A 19 10.78 -4.37 13.87
CA GLY A 19 11.86 -5.28 13.48
C GLY A 19 11.72 -6.64 14.17
N GLY A 20 11.56 -7.72 13.41
CA GLY A 20 11.39 -9.05 13.97
C GLY A 20 10.10 -9.16 14.81
N GLU A 21 10.22 -9.73 16.00
CA GLU A 21 9.08 -9.97 16.92
C GLU A 21 8.92 -8.86 17.97
N THR A 22 9.62 -7.72 17.82
CA THR A 22 9.51 -6.62 18.79
C THR A 22 8.19 -5.88 18.66
N SER A 23 7.71 -5.32 19.77
CA SER A 23 6.54 -4.42 19.81
C SER A 23 6.90 -3.00 20.26
N THR A 24 8.19 -2.69 20.32
CA THR A 24 8.74 -1.39 20.70
C THR A 24 9.65 -0.86 19.59
N ASN A 25 9.76 0.46 19.49
CA ASN A 25 10.59 1.15 18.49
C ASN A 25 10.26 0.75 17.03
N PRO A 26 9.12 1.22 16.47
CA PRO A 26 8.77 0.91 15.09
C PRO A 26 9.87 1.37 14.13
N ARG A 27 10.15 0.60 13.08
CA ARG A 27 11.06 0.99 12.00
C ARG A 27 10.46 2.12 11.17
N PHE A 28 9.16 2.02 10.88
CA PHE A 28 8.40 3.04 10.17
C PHE A 28 6.90 2.86 10.42
N SER A 29 6.13 3.85 9.99
CA SER A 29 4.67 3.83 9.96
C SER A 29 4.17 4.00 8.54
N VAL A 30 3.01 3.44 8.24
CA VAL A 30 2.33 3.61 6.95
C VAL A 30 0.91 4.07 7.22
N ARG A 31 0.51 5.18 6.62
CA ARG A 31 -0.82 5.78 6.79
C ARG A 31 -1.57 5.79 5.47
N LYS A 32 -2.79 5.24 5.47
CA LYS A 32 -3.70 5.26 4.31
C LYS A 32 -4.06 6.70 3.96
N SER A 33 -3.94 7.06 2.69
CA SER A 33 -4.42 8.33 2.16
C SER A 33 -5.94 8.27 1.98
N ILE A 34 -6.65 9.29 2.46
CA ILE A 34 -8.12 9.40 2.42
C ILE A 34 -8.53 10.62 1.60
N ASN A 35 -7.73 10.96 0.59
CA ASN A 35 -7.94 12.17 -0.19
C ASN A 35 -8.94 11.91 -1.32
N LEU A 36 -10.17 12.41 -1.18
CA LEU A 36 -11.21 12.32 -2.21
C LEU A 36 -10.84 13.05 -3.51
N LEU A 37 -9.90 14.00 -3.47
CA LEU A 37 -9.48 14.81 -4.62
C LEU A 37 -8.24 14.24 -5.33
N ASN A 38 -7.37 13.53 -4.62
CA ASN A 38 -6.18 12.88 -5.20
C ASN A 38 -6.26 11.36 -5.02
N THR A 39 -6.92 10.72 -5.99
CA THR A 39 -7.11 9.25 -6.03
C THR A 39 -5.84 8.47 -6.35
N LYS A 40 -4.75 9.15 -6.74
CA LYS A 40 -3.49 8.49 -7.08
C LYS A 40 -2.68 8.12 -5.84
N CYS A 41 -2.73 8.90 -4.76
CA CYS A 41 -1.98 8.58 -3.54
C CYS A 41 -2.73 7.54 -2.70
N LEU A 42 -2.11 6.39 -2.47
CA LEU A 42 -2.66 5.29 -1.67
C LEU A 42 -2.27 5.42 -0.20
N ALA A 43 -1.00 5.75 0.08
CA ALA A 43 -0.48 5.81 1.44
C ALA A 43 0.80 6.64 1.55
N HIS A 44 1.06 7.10 2.77
CA HIS A 44 2.28 7.80 3.17
C HIS A 44 3.08 6.91 4.12
N ILE A 45 4.39 6.87 3.95
CA ILE A 45 5.31 6.17 4.85
C ILE A 45 6.08 7.22 5.64
N SER A 46 6.25 7.03 6.94
CA SER A 46 6.99 7.95 7.80
C SER A 46 7.89 7.20 8.77
N ILE A 47 9.13 7.63 8.88
CA ILE A 47 10.14 7.08 9.79
C ILE A 47 10.11 7.89 11.10
N PRO A 48 10.31 7.28 12.29
CA PRO A 48 10.14 7.98 13.57
C PRO A 48 11.17 9.05 13.90
N ASP A 49 12.27 9.11 13.16
CA ASP A 49 13.45 9.98 13.34
C ASP A 49 13.18 11.48 13.09
N GLY A 50 11.91 11.90 13.07
CA GLY A 50 11.51 13.30 13.21
C GLY A 50 11.80 14.19 12.01
N ASN A 51 12.27 13.62 10.89
CA ASN A 51 12.47 14.35 9.65
C ASN A 51 11.17 14.35 8.81
N PRO A 52 10.39 15.45 8.78
CA PRO A 52 9.14 15.53 8.01
C PRO A 52 9.35 15.44 6.49
N LYS A 53 10.61 15.45 6.01
CA LYS A 53 10.98 15.28 4.61
C LYS A 53 11.19 13.82 4.20
N ALA A 54 11.36 12.88 5.12
CA ALA A 54 11.60 11.46 4.82
C ALA A 54 10.29 10.70 4.53
N VAL A 55 9.33 11.35 3.88
CA VAL A 55 8.02 10.77 3.58
C VAL A 55 8.09 10.13 2.21
N HIS A 56 8.09 8.80 2.20
CA HIS A 56 7.90 8.05 0.97
C HIS A 56 6.40 7.99 0.66
N VAL A 57 6.05 8.01 -0.62
CA VAL A 57 4.65 7.99 -1.08
C VAL A 57 4.40 6.75 -1.92
N ILE A 58 3.25 6.13 -1.70
CA ILE A 58 2.77 5.04 -2.54
C ILE A 58 1.65 5.58 -3.40
N GLU A 59 1.82 5.49 -4.71
CA GLU A 59 0.82 5.91 -5.69
C GLU A 59 0.27 4.73 -6.51
N GLY A 60 -0.87 4.93 -7.17
CA GLY A 60 -1.47 4.01 -8.13
C GLY A 60 -2.72 3.30 -7.61
N SER A 61 -2.89 2.03 -7.98
CA SER A 61 -4.05 1.21 -7.63
C SER A 61 -3.63 -0.19 -7.23
N TYR A 62 -3.78 -0.52 -5.95
CA TYR A 62 -3.45 -1.87 -5.47
C TYR A 62 -4.42 -2.92 -6.01
N VAL A 63 -5.71 -2.57 -6.18
CA VAL A 63 -6.73 -3.46 -6.76
C VAL A 63 -6.39 -3.84 -8.20
N GLN A 64 -5.72 -2.96 -8.95
CA GLN A 64 -5.24 -3.23 -10.30
C GLN A 64 -3.77 -3.70 -10.33
N ARG A 65 -3.14 -3.88 -9.17
CA ARG A 65 -1.71 -4.22 -9.01
C ARG A 65 -0.80 -3.29 -9.82
N CYS A 66 -1.13 -2.00 -9.86
CA CYS A 66 -0.36 -0.95 -10.52
C CYS A 66 0.03 0.08 -9.46
N CYS A 67 0.98 -0.25 -8.60
CA CYS A 67 1.45 0.64 -7.55
C CYS A 67 2.91 1.00 -7.75
N ALA A 68 3.29 2.24 -7.44
CA ALA A 68 4.68 2.67 -7.42
C ALA A 68 4.98 3.30 -6.06
N MET A 69 6.16 3.00 -5.54
CA MET A 69 6.68 3.55 -4.29
C MET A 69 7.76 4.57 -4.63
N TYR A 70 7.67 5.75 -4.04
CA TYR A 70 8.57 6.86 -4.32
C TYR A 70 9.29 7.31 -3.05
N ASP A 71 10.59 7.59 -3.18
CA ASP A 71 11.39 8.22 -2.13
C ASP A 71 11.12 9.72 -2.00
N GLU A 72 11.79 10.38 -1.05
CA GLU A 72 11.67 11.82 -0.84
C GLU A 72 12.08 12.68 -2.05
N ASN A 73 12.87 12.13 -2.97
CA ASN A 73 13.31 12.77 -4.20
C ASN A 73 12.38 12.46 -5.40
N ARG A 74 11.24 11.80 -5.14
CA ARG A 74 10.30 11.28 -6.15
C ARG A 74 10.93 10.31 -7.15
N ARG A 75 11.97 9.59 -6.75
CA ARG A 75 12.51 8.47 -7.51
C ARG A 75 11.69 7.22 -7.19
N GLN A 76 11.33 6.47 -8.21
CA GLN A 76 10.65 5.19 -8.02
C GLN A 76 11.66 4.20 -7.43
N VAL A 77 11.34 3.63 -6.26
CA VAL A 77 12.22 2.69 -5.54
C VAL A 77 11.67 1.26 -5.51
N ALA A 78 10.37 1.11 -5.74
CA ALA A 78 9.74 -0.19 -5.93
C ALA A 78 8.43 -0.04 -6.72
N GLU A 79 8.00 -1.13 -7.34
CA GLU A 79 6.80 -1.19 -8.16
C GLU A 79 6.08 -2.53 -8.03
N ILE A 80 4.75 -2.46 -7.90
CA ILE A 80 3.84 -3.59 -8.05
C ILE A 80 3.23 -3.49 -9.44
N LYS A 81 3.39 -4.55 -10.23
CA LYS A 81 2.83 -4.68 -11.58
C LYS A 81 1.98 -5.94 -11.70
N PRO A 82 0.95 -5.97 -12.56
CA PRO A 82 0.27 -7.21 -12.92
C PRO A 82 1.29 -8.21 -13.49
N LYS A 83 1.09 -9.49 -13.17
CA LYS A 83 1.82 -10.55 -13.86
C LYS A 83 1.11 -10.84 -15.19
N GLU A 84 1.81 -10.62 -16.29
CA GLU A 84 1.33 -10.96 -17.62
C GLU A 84 1.62 -12.43 -17.92
N ALA A 85 0.66 -13.13 -18.53
CA ALA A 85 0.92 -14.49 -19.00
C ALA A 85 1.78 -14.47 -20.26
N ALA A 86 2.56 -15.54 -20.46
CA ALA A 86 3.35 -15.73 -21.67
C ALA A 86 2.45 -15.81 -22.93
N VAL A 87 1.20 -16.23 -22.77
CA VAL A 87 0.19 -16.25 -23.82
C VAL A 87 -0.66 -14.98 -23.74
N LYS A 88 -0.71 -14.22 -24.84
CA LYS A 88 -1.57 -13.03 -24.94
C LYS A 88 -3.03 -13.39 -24.66
N GLY A 89 -3.70 -12.58 -23.84
CA GLY A 89 -5.11 -12.76 -23.49
C GLY A 89 -5.37 -13.64 -22.25
N VAL A 90 -4.34 -14.23 -21.65
CA VAL A 90 -4.45 -14.93 -20.36
C VAL A 90 -3.96 -14.03 -19.24
N ALA A 91 -4.76 -13.88 -18.18
CA ALA A 91 -4.37 -13.16 -16.97
C ALA A 91 -4.34 -14.11 -15.78
N PHE A 92 -3.39 -13.93 -14.86
CA PHE A 92 -3.29 -14.74 -13.64
C PHE A 92 -4.23 -14.27 -12.51
N GLY A 93 -5.27 -13.49 -12.84
CA GLY A 93 -6.07 -12.77 -11.86
C GLY A 93 -5.25 -11.72 -11.09
N MET A 94 -5.84 -11.19 -10.01
CA MET A 94 -5.18 -10.17 -9.18
C MET A 94 -4.32 -10.77 -8.05
N ASP A 95 -4.36 -12.09 -7.88
CA ASP A 95 -3.63 -12.79 -6.81
C ASP A 95 -2.15 -12.96 -7.15
N VAL A 96 -1.80 -12.88 -8.45
CA VAL A 96 -0.42 -13.02 -8.92
C VAL A 96 0.07 -11.72 -9.54
N PHE A 97 1.12 -11.15 -8.96
CA PHE A 97 1.73 -9.90 -9.39
C PHE A 97 3.26 -10.00 -9.35
N ARG A 98 3.92 -9.00 -9.94
CA ARG A 98 5.37 -8.79 -9.83
C ARG A 98 5.62 -7.67 -8.83
N LEU A 99 6.54 -7.89 -7.90
CA LEU A 99 7.16 -6.85 -7.10
C LEU A 99 8.58 -6.64 -7.64
N ILE A 100 8.84 -5.44 -8.16
CA ILE A 100 10.15 -5.00 -8.65
C ILE A 100 10.70 -4.03 -7.61
N VAL A 101 11.91 -4.29 -7.13
CA VAL A 101 12.55 -3.49 -6.08
C VAL A 101 13.88 -3.00 -6.61
N GLU A 102 14.13 -1.70 -6.54
CA GLU A 102 15.42 -1.14 -6.92
C GLU A 102 16.52 -1.62 -5.96
N PRO A 103 17.76 -1.82 -6.42
CA PRO A 103 18.84 -2.38 -5.60
C PRO A 103 19.09 -1.64 -4.29
N GLU A 104 18.82 -0.33 -4.25
CA GLU A 104 19.03 0.54 -3.10
C GLU A 104 17.86 0.49 -2.09
N PHE A 105 16.76 -0.17 -2.43
CA PHE A 105 15.58 -0.27 -1.58
C PHE A 105 15.50 -1.59 -0.83
N ASP A 106 15.17 -1.53 0.46
CA ASP A 106 15.09 -2.70 1.32
C ASP A 106 13.91 -3.60 0.92
N MET A 107 14.21 -4.82 0.47
CA MET A 107 13.21 -5.81 0.04
C MET A 107 12.23 -6.15 1.16
N ALA A 108 12.69 -6.22 2.42
CA ALA A 108 11.82 -6.50 3.56
C ALA A 108 10.79 -5.38 3.77
N THR A 109 11.21 -4.12 3.62
CA THR A 109 10.33 -2.96 3.64
C THR A 109 9.32 -3.00 2.49
N ALA A 110 9.75 -3.32 1.26
CA ALA A 110 8.85 -3.47 0.12
C ALA A 110 7.77 -4.54 0.37
N MET A 111 8.16 -5.69 0.91
CA MET A 111 7.23 -6.78 1.25
C MET A 111 6.27 -6.39 2.38
N ALA A 112 6.74 -5.70 3.42
CA ALA A 112 5.87 -5.20 4.49
C ALA A 112 4.80 -4.23 3.93
N ILE A 113 5.18 -3.38 2.97
CA ILE A 113 4.24 -2.48 2.29
C ILE A 113 3.18 -3.27 1.51
N VAL A 114 3.56 -4.32 0.77
CA VAL A 114 2.61 -5.19 0.06
C VAL A 114 1.55 -5.75 1.03
N ILE A 115 1.98 -6.27 2.19
CA ILE A 115 1.07 -6.82 3.21
C ILE A 115 0.13 -5.72 3.74
N ILE A 116 0.64 -4.52 3.98
CA ILE A 116 -0.16 -3.39 4.46
C ILE A 116 -1.19 -2.97 3.42
N LEU A 117 -0.81 -2.89 2.13
CA LEU A 117 -1.74 -2.59 1.05
C LEU A 117 -2.82 -3.67 0.92
N ASP A 118 -2.48 -4.93 1.15
CA ASP A 118 -3.45 -6.02 1.20
C ASP A 118 -4.46 -5.83 2.34
N GLN A 119 -4.01 -5.45 3.54
CA GLN A 119 -4.91 -5.13 4.65
C GLN A 119 -5.75 -3.87 4.38
N MET A 120 -5.23 -2.89 3.64
CA MET A 120 -5.93 -1.66 3.31
C MET A 120 -7.03 -1.83 2.25
N PHE A 121 -6.82 -2.74 1.29
CA PHE A 121 -7.58 -2.80 0.04
C PHE A 121 -8.03 -4.22 -0.37
N GLY A 122 -7.59 -5.27 0.30
CA GLY A 122 -7.88 -6.68 -0.03
C GLY A 122 -9.26 -7.16 0.40
N SER A 123 -9.95 -6.48 1.33
CA SER A 123 -11.25 -6.95 1.85
C SER A 123 -12.46 -6.76 0.90
N SER A 124 -12.28 -6.17 -0.28
CA SER A 124 -13.38 -5.83 -1.20
C SER A 124 -13.58 -6.82 -2.36
N THR A 125 -12.74 -7.84 -2.51
CA THR A 125 -12.79 -8.77 -3.66
C THR A 125 -13.66 -10.02 -3.43
N ILE A 126 -14.05 -10.33 -2.20
CA ILE A 126 -14.89 -11.51 -1.90
C ILE A 126 -16.37 -11.29 -2.29
N SER A 127 -16.85 -10.05 -2.36
CA SER A 127 -18.29 -9.76 -2.58
C SER A 127 -18.72 -9.64 -4.07
N ARG A 128 -17.82 -9.79 -5.05
CA ARG A 128 -18.17 -9.67 -6.48
C ARG A 128 -18.07 -10.98 -7.29
N ARG A 129 -17.92 -12.13 -6.63
CA ARG A 129 -18.01 -13.46 -7.27
C ARG A 129 -19.41 -14.05 -7.13
N GLY A 130 -20.40 -13.30 -7.58
CA GLY A 130 -21.79 -13.75 -7.63
C GLY A 130 -22.55 -12.94 -8.67
N LEU A 131 -22.28 -13.23 -9.94
CA LEU A 131 -23.17 -13.08 -11.10
C LEU A 131 -22.62 -13.95 -12.22
#